data_AF-A0A5C6JIW9-F1
#
_entry.id   AF-A0A5C6JIW9-F1
#
_cell.length_a   1.000
_cell.length_b   1.000
_cell.length_c   1.000
_cell.angle_alpha   90.00
_cell.angle_beta   90.00
_cell.angle_gamma   90.00
#
_symmetry.space_group_name_H-M   'P 1'
#
loop_
_entity.id
_entity.type
_entity.pdbx_description
1 polymer ?
#
loop_
_entity_poly.entity_id
_entity_poly.type
_entity_poly.pdbx_seq_one_letter_code
_entity_poly.pdbx_strand_id
1 'polypeptide(L)'
;MEDNKNKSEVQAQETVQVSYKEKNGESSLASALDVLSRFGGFNFLESTVDGVQNLNPERKARKKIFLTDEQKQEEREVLKNKIDMWIDLLNSSSAVTEMIATSKAKSEAAASHLAKSQLVAVQSVRDMEQAYRGVMLFYKNTEADKVNNVTIVNASKEQLTDLDNPRFIDFVARELKQNYDKLDLRQNYSLLAIPGYLGSNKVLEKWAKIAYENKVMLYTDFADLDKPEDVVELFSSSNMASGEAFKSNTCMTCNWLVGRAGYQEIGEEEDLHVSPSIALMGKVYTTLMSQVTAGKKYGGINEIDAVVFPLKKSEISQLEKMGLIPMVNEYGKVMAFSAKTLFNGDNLGLQTYSVVRVFDYITKVLFDFLNRRSFENWSSKTERDLRGQIVQYLDSVQGADRLIEKFKIIRFEQDQKQKDRIYLDIHMTPFFPAKSFVIKLDGTKGDDGTNWNTNYEQA
;
A
#
# COMPACT_ATOMS: atom_id res chain seq x y z
N MET A 1 32.52 46.98 57.52
CA MET A 1 31.13 46.52 57.46
C MET A 1 31.20 45.16 56.80
N GLU A 2 31.57 44.19 57.63
CA GLU A 2 30.70 43.09 58.08
C GLU A 2 30.76 41.95 57.04
N ASP A 3 31.66 40.99 57.23
CA ASP A 3 31.44 39.78 58.04
C ASP A 3 30.33 38.89 57.47
N ASN A 4 30.69 37.83 56.72
CA ASN A 4 30.83 36.49 57.31
C ASN A 4 31.06 35.41 56.22
N LYS A 5 32.01 34.53 56.56
CA LYS A 5 32.05 33.08 56.26
C LYS A 5 32.19 32.63 54.81
N ASN A 6 33.44 32.35 54.44
CA ASN A 6 33.78 31.03 53.90
C ASN A 6 35.28 30.77 54.01
N LYS A 7 35.68 29.98 55.01
CA LYS A 7 36.91 29.17 55.06
C LYS A 7 36.99 28.47 56.43
N SER A 8 36.69 27.17 56.44
CA SER A 8 37.43 26.19 57.24
C SER A 8 36.90 24.79 56.92
N GLU A 9 37.71 24.10 56.15
CA GLU A 9 37.78 22.67 55.96
C GLU A 9 37.85 21.88 57.29
N VAL A 10 37.29 20.66 57.23
CA VAL A 10 37.78 19.43 57.89
C VAL A 10 37.61 19.34 59.41
N GLN A 11 36.52 18.70 59.83
CA GLN A 11 36.47 17.61 60.83
C GLN A 11 35.01 17.39 61.25
N ALA A 12 34.46 16.19 60.98
CA ALA A 12 33.48 15.50 61.82
C ALA A 12 32.99 14.24 61.08
N GLN A 13 33.73 13.15 61.24
CA GLN A 13 33.08 11.84 61.34
C GLN A 13 32.33 11.84 62.68
N GLU A 14 31.01 11.87 62.64
CA GLU A 14 30.18 11.37 63.74
C GLU A 14 28.76 11.05 63.24
N THR A 15 28.47 9.75 63.25
CA THR A 15 27.19 9.13 63.64
C THR A 15 25.87 9.79 63.21
N VAL A 16 25.18 9.13 62.27
CA VAL A 16 23.72 9.01 62.33
C VAL A 16 23.36 7.52 62.29
N GLN A 17 23.22 6.94 63.48
CA GLN A 17 22.47 5.69 63.66
C GLN A 17 21.02 5.96 63.31
N VAL A 18 20.56 5.45 62.17
CA VAL A 18 19.12 5.30 61.91
C VAL A 18 18.73 3.92 62.42
N SER A 19 18.11 3.90 63.60
CA SER A 19 17.49 2.70 64.16
C SER A 19 16.29 2.29 63.30
N TYR A 20 16.41 1.19 62.56
CA TYR A 20 15.23 0.51 62.05
C TYR A 20 14.67 -0.38 63.17
N LYS A 21 13.47 -0.03 63.63
CA LYS A 21 12.64 -0.89 64.48
C LYS A 21 12.26 -2.13 63.66
N GLU A 22 12.99 -3.23 63.85
CA GLU A 22 12.47 -4.57 63.61
C GLU A 22 11.30 -4.79 64.58
N LYS A 23 10.08 -4.84 64.06
CA LYS A 23 8.91 -5.31 64.79
C LYS A 23 8.30 -6.50 64.06
N ASN A 24 8.42 -7.66 64.70
CA ASN A 24 7.57 -8.85 64.59
C ASN A 24 7.57 -9.63 63.26
N GLY A 25 8.74 -10.08 62.79
CA GLY A 25 8.84 -11.11 61.74
C GLY A 25 9.94 -12.16 61.94
N GLU A 26 10.86 -11.97 62.89
CA GLU A 26 11.98 -12.90 63.09
C GLU A 26 11.56 -14.26 63.66
N SER A 27 10.54 -14.30 64.52
CA SER A 27 10.01 -15.55 65.07
C SER A 27 9.33 -16.43 64.03
N SER A 28 8.74 -15.85 62.97
CA SER A 28 8.13 -16.59 61.86
C SER A 28 9.15 -17.00 60.79
N LEU A 29 10.19 -16.20 60.55
CA LEU A 29 11.22 -16.51 59.57
C LEU A 29 12.15 -17.62 60.08
N ALA A 30 12.58 -17.55 61.34
CA ALA A 30 13.42 -18.57 61.96
C ALA A 30 12.68 -19.92 62.06
N SER A 31 11.39 -19.91 62.40
CA SER A 31 10.58 -21.14 62.41
C SER A 31 10.35 -21.69 61.01
N ALA A 32 10.14 -20.85 60.00
CA ALA A 32 10.00 -21.29 58.61
C ALA A 32 11.30 -21.87 58.05
N LEU A 33 12.45 -21.27 58.39
CA LEU A 33 13.77 -21.78 58.02
C LEU A 33 14.10 -23.11 58.72
N ASP A 34 13.68 -23.31 59.97
CA ASP A 34 13.83 -24.58 60.69
C ASP A 34 13.00 -25.70 60.04
N VAL A 35 11.78 -25.41 59.59
CA VAL A 35 10.96 -26.37 58.83
C VAL A 35 11.60 -26.71 57.48
N LEU A 36 12.13 -25.72 56.76
CA LEU A 36 12.85 -25.90 55.49
C LEU A 36 14.15 -26.69 55.66
N SER A 37 14.83 -26.57 56.80
CA SER A 37 16.09 -27.30 57.08
C SER A 37 15.94 -28.82 56.96
N ARG A 38 14.75 -29.35 57.30
CA ARG A 38 14.40 -30.78 57.20
C ARG A 38 14.32 -31.30 55.76
N PHE A 39 14.18 -30.41 54.78
CA PHE A 39 14.02 -30.71 53.36
C PHE A 39 15.20 -30.22 52.50
N GLY A 40 16.34 -29.84 53.12
CA GLY A 40 17.54 -29.35 52.42
C GLY A 40 17.79 -27.85 52.55
N GLY A 41 17.01 -27.14 53.37
CA GLY A 41 17.22 -25.73 53.70
C GLY A 41 16.99 -24.77 52.53
N PHE A 42 17.54 -23.55 52.63
CA PHE A 42 17.35 -22.53 51.61
C PHE A 42 18.00 -22.89 50.26
N ASN A 43 19.03 -23.75 50.26
CA ASN A 43 19.67 -24.26 49.05
C ASN A 43 18.72 -25.05 48.14
N PHE A 44 17.72 -25.73 48.72
CA PHE A 44 16.66 -26.39 47.95
C PHE A 44 15.80 -25.39 47.16
N LEU A 45 15.51 -24.23 47.76
CA LEU A 45 14.78 -23.14 47.09
C LEU A 45 15.64 -22.48 46.00
N GLU A 46 16.96 -22.35 46.22
CA GLU A 46 17.88 -21.84 45.19
C GLU A 46 17.91 -22.74 43.94
N SER A 47 17.75 -24.05 44.11
CA SER A 47 17.72 -25.00 42.99
C SER A 47 16.38 -25.07 42.26
N THR A 48 15.28 -24.68 42.92
CA THR A 48 13.91 -24.85 42.41
C THR A 48 13.32 -23.56 41.84
N VAL A 49 13.65 -22.40 42.44
CA VAL A 49 13.10 -21.11 42.04
C VAL A 49 14.23 -20.17 41.62
N ASP A 50 14.33 -19.95 40.32
CA ASP A 50 15.36 -19.09 39.74
C ASP A 50 15.24 -17.64 40.25
N GLY A 51 16.37 -17.07 40.68
CA GLY A 51 16.47 -15.74 41.30
C GLY A 51 16.34 -15.72 42.83
N VAL A 52 15.85 -16.79 43.49
CA VAL A 52 15.71 -16.83 44.96
C VAL A 52 17.06 -16.80 45.69
N GLN A 53 18.15 -17.16 45.02
CA GLN A 53 19.53 -17.00 45.52
C GLN A 53 19.88 -15.57 46.00
N ASN A 54 19.22 -14.54 45.44
CA ASN A 54 19.42 -13.16 45.85
C ASN A 54 18.73 -12.83 47.18
N LEU A 55 17.82 -13.69 47.67
CA LEU A 55 17.10 -13.55 48.94
C LEU A 55 17.67 -14.44 50.06
N ASN A 56 18.76 -15.18 49.80
CA ASN A 56 19.36 -16.09 50.76
C ASN A 56 19.78 -15.36 52.07
N PRO A 57 19.25 -15.78 53.25
CA PRO A 57 19.59 -15.20 54.55
C PRO A 57 21.08 -15.30 54.92
N GLU A 58 21.78 -16.32 54.43
CA GLU A 58 23.21 -16.54 54.69
C GLU A 58 24.08 -15.52 53.93
N ARG A 59 23.59 -15.02 52.79
CA ARG A 59 24.30 -14.04 51.93
C ARG A 59 23.83 -12.61 52.19
N LYS A 60 24.02 -12.13 53.43
CA LYS A 60 23.52 -10.82 53.92
C LYS A 60 23.84 -9.61 53.02
N ALA A 61 25.06 -9.53 52.48
CA ALA A 61 25.47 -8.43 51.61
C ALA A 61 24.71 -8.44 50.27
N ARG A 62 24.59 -9.61 49.64
CA ARG A 62 23.89 -9.79 48.36
C ARG A 62 22.39 -9.53 48.49
N LYS A 63 21.78 -10.00 49.59
CA LYS A 63 20.38 -9.73 49.94
C LYS A 63 20.13 -8.24 50.17
N LYS A 64 21.00 -7.56 50.92
CA LYS A 64 20.88 -6.11 51.16
C LYS A 64 20.95 -5.33 49.85
N ILE A 65 21.95 -5.61 49.01
CA ILE A 65 22.10 -4.98 47.69
C ILE A 65 20.86 -5.25 46.83
N PHE A 66 20.39 -6.50 46.74
CA PHE A 66 19.21 -6.83 45.93
C PHE A 66 17.92 -6.16 46.41
N LEU A 67 17.76 -5.90 47.72
CA LEU A 67 16.59 -5.24 48.28
C LEU A 67 16.66 -3.71 48.20
N THR A 68 17.86 -3.11 48.20
CA THR A 68 18.01 -1.64 48.23
C THR A 68 18.34 -0.99 46.90
N ASP A 69 18.85 -1.75 45.92
CA ASP A 69 19.28 -1.22 44.63
C ASP A 69 18.08 -0.94 43.70
N GLU A 70 17.94 0.29 43.22
CA GLU A 70 16.84 0.68 42.31
C GLU A 70 16.92 -0.02 40.95
N GLN A 71 18.12 -0.33 40.46
CA GLN A 71 18.29 -0.98 39.16
C GLN A 71 17.74 -2.42 39.12
N LYS A 72 17.47 -3.01 40.29
CA LYS A 72 16.94 -4.38 40.43
C LYS A 72 15.45 -4.44 40.73
N GLN A 73 14.73 -3.32 40.57
CA GLN A 73 13.29 -3.26 40.86
C GLN A 73 12.49 -4.23 39.98
N GLU A 74 12.77 -4.27 38.68
CA GLU A 74 12.10 -5.18 37.75
C GLU A 74 12.39 -6.65 38.10
N GLU A 75 13.65 -6.99 38.41
CA GLU A 75 14.03 -8.33 38.88
C GLU A 75 13.31 -8.74 40.17
N ARG A 76 13.09 -7.79 41.10
CA ARG A 76 12.34 -8.04 42.34
C ARG A 76 10.86 -8.33 42.08
N GLU A 77 10.22 -7.57 41.19
CA GLU A 77 8.82 -7.81 40.83
C GLU A 77 8.64 -9.16 40.12
N VAL A 78 9.53 -9.49 39.19
CA VAL A 78 9.52 -10.79 38.51
C VAL A 78 9.71 -11.93 39.53
N LEU A 79 10.67 -11.79 40.46
CA LEU A 79 10.90 -12.80 41.49
C LEU A 79 9.70 -12.96 42.43
N LYS A 80 9.07 -11.85 42.82
CA LYS A 80 7.85 -11.87 43.63
C LYS A 80 6.73 -12.62 42.92
N ASN A 81 6.46 -12.29 41.65
CA ASN A 81 5.43 -12.97 40.86
C ASN A 81 5.72 -14.47 40.69
N LYS A 82 7.00 -14.85 40.50
CA LYS A 82 7.42 -16.27 40.47
C LYS A 82 7.11 -16.98 41.79
N ILE A 83 7.44 -16.36 42.91
CA ILE A 83 7.18 -16.92 44.24
C ILE A 83 5.67 -17.04 44.48
N ASP A 84 4.89 -16.02 44.15
CA ASP A 84 3.43 -16.04 44.29
C ASP A 84 2.79 -17.15 43.42
N MET A 85 3.27 -17.35 42.18
CA MET A 85 2.84 -18.46 41.33
C MET A 85 3.15 -19.83 41.94
N TRP A 86 4.32 -20.02 42.55
CA TRP A 86 4.68 -21.25 43.25
C TRP A 86 3.80 -21.49 44.49
N ILE A 87 3.54 -20.43 45.26
CA ILE A 87 2.67 -20.49 46.45
C ILE A 87 1.24 -20.88 46.05
N ASP A 88 0.68 -20.23 45.03
CA ASP A 88 -0.65 -20.54 44.52
C ASP A 88 -0.74 -21.99 44.06
N LEU A 89 0.29 -22.47 43.38
CA LEU A 89 0.32 -23.83 42.84
C LEU A 89 0.41 -24.89 43.94
N LEU A 90 1.28 -24.67 44.93
CA LEU A 90 1.44 -25.55 46.10
C LEU A 90 0.21 -25.55 47.02
N ASN A 91 -0.52 -24.44 47.11
CA ASN A 91 -1.76 -24.36 47.89
C ASN A 91 -2.96 -24.98 47.16
N SER A 92 -2.94 -25.00 45.83
CA SER A 92 -4.06 -25.47 44.99
C SER A 92 -4.02 -26.96 44.66
N SER A 93 -2.91 -27.65 44.91
CA SER A 93 -2.70 -29.04 44.46
C SER A 93 -1.99 -29.87 45.53
N SER A 94 -2.45 -31.09 45.76
CA SER A 94 -1.91 -31.97 46.82
C SER A 94 -0.91 -33.00 46.30
N ALA A 95 -0.92 -33.27 45.00
CA ALA A 95 -0.02 -34.21 44.33
C ALA A 95 0.77 -33.56 43.17
N VAL A 96 1.99 -34.05 42.94
CA VAL A 96 2.87 -33.56 41.85
C VAL A 96 2.23 -33.74 40.46
N THR A 97 1.45 -34.80 40.26
CA THR A 97 0.70 -35.03 39.03
C THR A 97 -0.40 -34.00 38.79
N GLU A 98 -1.10 -33.58 39.85
CA GLU A 98 -2.09 -32.50 39.81
C GLU A 98 -1.41 -31.16 39.50
N MET A 99 -0.28 -30.87 40.16
CA MET A 99 0.53 -29.67 39.92
C MET A 99 0.94 -29.52 38.45
N ILE A 100 1.39 -30.61 37.81
CA ILE A 100 1.76 -30.63 36.39
C ILE A 100 0.52 -30.40 35.52
N ALA A 101 -0.60 -31.08 35.80
CA ALA A 101 -1.84 -30.92 35.05
C ALA A 101 -2.39 -29.48 35.15
N THR A 102 -2.43 -28.90 36.35
CA THR A 102 -2.88 -27.52 36.58
C THR A 102 -1.95 -26.50 35.94
N SER A 103 -0.63 -26.71 35.98
CA SER A 103 0.34 -25.85 35.27
C SER A 103 0.10 -25.87 33.77
N LYS A 104 -0.08 -27.07 33.20
CA LYS A 104 -0.34 -27.24 31.77
C LYS A 104 -1.65 -26.60 31.36
N ALA A 105 -2.72 -26.82 32.13
CA ALA A 105 -4.03 -26.21 31.88
C ALA A 105 -3.97 -24.67 31.98
N LYS A 106 -3.28 -24.11 32.97
CA LYS A 106 -3.07 -22.65 33.09
C LYS A 106 -2.26 -22.09 31.91
N SER A 107 -1.21 -22.80 31.48
CA SER A 107 -0.41 -22.42 30.32
C SER A 107 -1.22 -22.44 29.04
N GLU A 108 -2.02 -23.48 28.81
CA GLU A 108 -2.92 -23.59 27.65
C GLU A 108 -3.99 -22.51 27.67
N ALA A 109 -4.58 -22.22 28.84
CA ALA A 109 -5.54 -21.14 29.01
C ALA A 109 -4.91 -19.77 28.72
N ALA A 110 -3.72 -19.48 29.26
CA ALA A 110 -3.00 -18.24 29.02
C ALA A 110 -2.63 -18.07 27.54
N ALA A 111 -2.16 -19.14 26.88
CA ALA A 111 -1.88 -19.13 25.44
C ALA A 111 -3.14 -18.86 24.61
N SER A 112 -4.28 -19.49 24.95
CA SER A 112 -5.56 -19.24 24.29
C SER A 112 -6.04 -17.79 24.49
N HIS A 113 -5.90 -17.25 25.70
CA HIS A 113 -6.25 -15.86 25.99
C HIS A 113 -5.34 -14.87 25.25
N LEU A 114 -4.05 -15.15 25.17
CA LEU A 114 -3.09 -14.34 24.41
C LEU A 114 -3.44 -14.33 22.92
N ALA A 115 -3.68 -15.50 22.32
CA ALA A 115 -4.07 -15.62 20.92
C ALA A 115 -5.35 -14.83 20.60
N LYS A 116 -6.38 -14.94 21.46
CA LYS A 116 -7.61 -14.13 21.33
C LYS A 116 -7.35 -12.64 21.43
N SER A 117 -6.50 -12.22 22.35
CA SER A 117 -6.16 -10.79 22.53
C SER A 117 -5.35 -10.25 21.34
N GLN A 118 -4.44 -11.06 20.80
CA GLN A 118 -3.68 -10.73 19.59
C GLN A 118 -4.60 -10.65 18.37
N LEU A 119 -5.57 -11.56 18.22
CA LEU A 119 -6.55 -11.52 17.14
C LEU A 119 -7.35 -10.22 17.16
N VAL A 120 -7.85 -9.81 18.34
CA VAL A 120 -8.55 -8.52 18.51
C VAL A 120 -7.65 -7.35 18.14
N ALA A 121 -6.38 -7.38 18.54
CA ALA A 121 -5.42 -6.32 18.20
C ALA A 121 -5.18 -6.25 16.68
N VAL A 122 -4.94 -7.37 16.02
CA VAL A 122 -4.73 -7.44 14.56
C VAL A 122 -5.96 -6.96 13.80
N GLN A 123 -7.16 -7.41 14.19
CA GLN A 123 -8.41 -6.97 13.58
C GLN A 123 -8.64 -5.46 13.75
N SER A 124 -8.29 -4.89 14.91
CA SER A 124 -8.46 -3.46 15.18
C SER A 124 -7.56 -2.56 14.33
N VAL A 125 -6.41 -3.06 13.88
CA VAL A 125 -5.45 -2.30 13.06
C VAL A 125 -5.51 -2.66 11.58
N ARG A 126 -6.34 -3.61 11.18
CA ARG A 126 -6.39 -4.20 9.82
C ARG A 126 -6.57 -3.14 8.73
N ASP A 127 -7.52 -2.23 8.89
CA ASP A 127 -7.78 -1.15 7.92
C ASP A 127 -6.58 -0.19 7.79
N MET A 128 -5.95 0.13 8.92
CA MET A 128 -4.77 0.98 8.93
C MET A 128 -3.57 0.27 8.30
N GLU A 129 -3.37 -1.02 8.62
CA GLU A 129 -2.34 -1.85 8.00
C GLU A 129 -2.52 -1.90 6.48
N GLN A 130 -3.75 -2.14 6.00
CA GLN A 130 -4.09 -2.15 4.58
C GLN A 130 -3.75 -0.82 3.89
N ALA A 131 -4.16 0.31 4.47
CA ALA A 131 -3.91 1.64 3.90
C ALA A 131 -2.41 1.98 3.83
N TYR A 132 -1.67 1.78 4.92
CA TYR A 132 -0.23 2.09 4.96
C TYR A 132 0.59 1.12 4.11
N ARG A 133 0.19 -0.16 4.00
CA ARG A 133 0.78 -1.09 3.03
C ARG A 133 0.52 -0.64 1.60
N GLY A 134 -0.67 -0.14 1.28
CA GLY A 134 -0.95 0.47 -0.02
C GLY A 134 0.03 1.60 -0.34
N VAL A 135 0.22 2.55 0.59
CA VAL A 135 1.17 3.66 0.43
C VAL A 135 2.62 3.14 0.28
N MET A 136 3.02 2.13 1.06
CA MET A 136 4.32 1.48 0.91
C MET A 136 4.48 0.89 -0.49
N LEU A 137 3.47 0.17 -0.98
CA LEU A 137 3.49 -0.44 -2.31
C LEU A 137 3.60 0.61 -3.41
N PHE A 138 2.92 1.76 -3.30
CA PHE A 138 3.10 2.87 -4.23
C PHE A 138 4.58 3.23 -4.36
N TYR A 139 5.25 3.59 -3.26
CA TYR A 139 6.63 4.01 -3.29
C TYR A 139 7.59 2.91 -3.76
N LYS A 140 7.41 1.68 -3.30
CA LYS A 140 8.24 0.54 -3.72
C LYS A 140 8.10 0.22 -5.20
N ASN A 141 6.92 0.44 -5.77
CA ASN A 141 6.65 0.20 -7.17
C ASN A 141 7.01 1.37 -8.08
N THR A 142 7.19 2.58 -7.53
CA THR A 142 7.79 3.68 -8.29
C THR A 142 9.24 3.36 -8.66
N GLU A 143 10.01 2.67 -7.82
CA GLU A 143 11.45 2.43 -8.06
C GLU A 143 12.27 3.74 -8.23
N ALA A 144 11.75 4.86 -7.75
CA ALA A 144 12.40 6.16 -7.78
C ALA A 144 12.90 6.55 -6.38
N ASP A 145 14.11 7.09 -6.29
CA ASP A 145 14.65 7.60 -5.01
C ASP A 145 13.83 8.77 -4.47
N LYS A 146 13.23 9.56 -5.37
CA LYS A 146 12.40 10.70 -5.04
C LYS A 146 11.24 10.82 -6.01
N VAL A 147 10.03 10.81 -5.46
CA VAL A 147 8.78 11.07 -6.20
C VAL A 147 8.44 12.55 -6.04
N ASN A 148 8.28 13.26 -7.15
CA ASN A 148 7.92 14.68 -7.16
C ASN A 148 6.41 14.87 -7.34
N ASN A 149 5.88 15.97 -6.79
CA ASN A 149 4.46 16.35 -6.87
C ASN A 149 3.48 15.27 -6.37
N VAL A 150 3.70 14.83 -5.12
CA VAL A 150 2.84 13.84 -4.44
C VAL A 150 2.05 14.54 -3.35
N THR A 151 0.73 14.33 -3.38
CA THR A 151 -0.19 14.80 -2.34
C THR A 151 -0.95 13.58 -1.83
N ILE A 152 -0.83 13.30 -0.53
CA ILE A 152 -1.55 12.22 0.14
C ILE A 152 -2.66 12.86 0.98
N VAL A 153 -3.90 12.43 0.76
CA VAL A 153 -5.06 12.92 1.49
C VAL A 153 -5.70 11.73 2.21
N ASN A 154 -5.88 11.85 3.51
CA ASN A 154 -6.59 10.85 4.30
C ASN A 154 -8.10 11.04 4.15
N ALA A 155 -8.82 9.96 3.85
CA ALA A 155 -10.27 9.95 3.68
C ALA A 155 -10.83 8.59 4.11
N SER A 156 -11.97 8.60 4.77
CA SER A 156 -12.72 7.37 5.00
C SER A 156 -13.49 6.96 3.74
N LYS A 157 -13.90 5.69 3.66
CA LYS A 157 -14.68 5.18 2.52
C LYS A 157 -16.00 5.93 2.36
N GLU A 158 -16.64 6.26 3.47
CA GLU A 158 -17.90 7.00 3.51
C GLU A 158 -17.72 8.37 2.84
N GLN A 159 -16.65 9.10 3.16
CA GLN A 159 -16.36 10.41 2.58
C GLN A 159 -16.09 10.36 1.07
N LEU A 160 -15.58 9.24 0.56
CA LEU A 160 -15.31 9.02 -0.87
C LEU A 160 -16.58 8.67 -1.66
N THR A 161 -17.58 8.12 -0.99
CA THR A 161 -18.82 7.61 -1.60
C THR A 161 -20.06 8.47 -1.31
N ASP A 162 -19.98 9.40 -0.36
CA ASP A 162 -21.09 10.29 0.01
C ASP A 162 -21.33 11.34 -1.08
N LEU A 163 -22.43 11.16 -1.82
CA LEU A 163 -22.90 12.09 -2.84
C LEU A 163 -23.90 13.11 -2.31
N ASP A 164 -24.46 12.88 -1.12
CA ASP A 164 -25.43 13.78 -0.49
C ASP A 164 -24.71 14.97 0.16
N ASN A 165 -23.54 14.72 0.75
CA ASN A 165 -22.63 15.74 1.27
C ASN A 165 -21.21 15.60 0.71
N PRO A 166 -20.99 15.96 -0.57
CA PRO A 166 -19.74 15.71 -1.28
C PRO A 166 -18.60 16.66 -0.88
N ARG A 167 -18.53 17.11 0.37
CA ARG A 167 -17.52 18.09 0.84
C ARG A 167 -16.08 17.64 0.54
N PHE A 168 -15.81 16.34 0.70
CA PHE A 168 -14.49 15.77 0.41
C PHE A 168 -14.22 15.70 -1.10
N ILE A 169 -15.19 15.16 -1.87
CA ILE A 169 -15.09 15.06 -3.33
C ILE A 169 -14.88 16.45 -3.96
N ASP A 170 -15.64 17.46 -3.51
CA ASP A 170 -15.55 18.84 -4.00
C ASP A 170 -14.25 19.54 -3.55
N PHE A 171 -13.66 19.14 -2.43
CA PHE A 171 -12.33 19.61 -2.03
C PHE A 171 -11.27 19.11 -3.02
N VAL A 172 -11.25 17.80 -3.31
CA VAL A 172 -10.30 17.21 -4.28
C VAL A 172 -10.54 17.76 -5.68
N ALA A 173 -11.79 17.88 -6.12
CA ALA A 173 -12.14 18.43 -7.43
C ALA A 173 -11.65 19.88 -7.59
N ARG A 174 -11.78 20.71 -6.55
CA ARG A 174 -11.26 22.08 -6.57
C ARG A 174 -9.75 22.13 -6.62
N GLU A 175 -9.05 21.27 -5.86
CA GLU A 175 -7.59 21.18 -5.89
C GLU A 175 -7.08 20.80 -7.30
N LEU A 176 -7.69 19.80 -7.92
CA LEU A 176 -7.35 19.40 -9.29
C LEU A 176 -7.62 20.54 -10.29
N LYS A 177 -8.81 21.15 -10.20
CA LYS A 177 -9.19 22.26 -11.09
C LYS A 177 -8.29 23.47 -10.93
N GLN A 178 -7.96 23.85 -9.69
CA GLN A 178 -7.09 25.00 -9.41
C GLN A 178 -5.68 24.81 -9.98
N ASN A 179 -5.17 23.57 -10.01
CA ASN A 179 -3.86 23.30 -10.58
C ASN A 179 -3.89 23.10 -12.10
N TYR A 180 -5.01 22.66 -12.67
CA TYR A 180 -5.20 22.54 -14.11
C TYR A 180 -5.58 23.87 -14.80
N ASP A 181 -6.22 24.80 -14.10
CA ASP A 181 -6.61 26.12 -14.64
C ASP A 181 -5.46 27.15 -14.59
N LYS A 182 -4.28 26.76 -14.10
CA LYS A 182 -3.09 27.61 -14.11
C LYS A 182 -2.48 27.67 -15.51
N LEU A 183 -2.04 28.87 -15.90
CA LEU A 183 -1.42 29.11 -17.22
C LEU A 183 -0.15 28.27 -17.46
N ASP A 184 0.66 28.03 -16.41
CA ASP A 184 1.95 27.36 -16.52
C ASP A 184 1.88 25.82 -16.37
N LEU A 185 0.75 25.28 -15.88
CA LEU A 185 0.46 23.85 -15.69
C LEU A 185 1.54 23.03 -14.93
N ARG A 186 2.53 23.68 -14.31
CA ARG A 186 3.73 23.01 -13.74
C ARG A 186 3.41 22.12 -12.55
N GLN A 187 2.42 22.52 -11.75
CA GLN A 187 1.98 21.79 -10.55
C GLN A 187 0.74 20.93 -10.83
N ASN A 188 0.40 20.72 -12.10
CA ASN A 188 -0.76 19.89 -12.45
C ASN A 188 -0.51 18.42 -12.14
N TYR A 189 -1.56 17.73 -11.71
CA TYR A 189 -1.54 16.30 -11.46
C TYR A 189 -1.76 15.52 -12.76
N SER A 190 -1.22 14.30 -12.82
CA SER A 190 -1.37 13.39 -13.97
C SER A 190 -2.04 12.07 -13.58
N LEU A 191 -1.93 11.67 -12.32
CA LEU A 191 -2.47 10.43 -11.77
C LEU A 191 -3.28 10.74 -10.51
N LEU A 192 -4.39 10.02 -10.31
CA LEU A 192 -5.22 10.05 -9.10
C LEU A 192 -5.50 8.60 -8.67
N ALA A 193 -5.09 8.23 -7.46
CA ALA A 193 -5.42 6.93 -6.89
C ALA A 193 -6.58 7.07 -5.92
N ILE A 194 -7.59 6.21 -6.06
CA ILE A 194 -8.60 6.01 -5.02
C ILE A 194 -8.66 4.52 -4.74
N PRO A 195 -7.90 4.02 -3.75
CA PRO A 195 -7.83 2.60 -3.46
C PRO A 195 -9.16 2.05 -3.00
N GLY A 196 -9.44 0.81 -3.41
CA GLY A 196 -10.60 0.05 -3.01
C GLY A 196 -11.83 0.31 -3.88
N TYR A 197 -12.88 -0.43 -3.56
CA TYR A 197 -14.12 -0.43 -4.32
C TYR A 197 -15.04 0.72 -3.93
N LEU A 198 -15.35 1.58 -4.89
CA LEU A 198 -16.23 2.75 -4.72
C LEU A 198 -17.72 2.42 -4.68
N GLY A 199 -18.11 1.16 -4.85
CA GLY A 199 -19.51 0.74 -4.76
C GLY A 199 -20.32 1.14 -5.99
N SER A 200 -21.17 2.16 -5.88
CA SER A 200 -22.12 2.50 -6.94
C SER A 200 -21.43 3.10 -8.19
N ASN A 201 -21.91 2.75 -9.38
CA ASN A 201 -21.47 3.40 -10.63
C ASN A 201 -21.67 4.92 -10.60
N LYS A 202 -22.66 5.45 -9.86
CA LYS A 202 -22.86 6.91 -9.70
C LYS A 202 -21.64 7.61 -9.07
N VAL A 203 -21.07 6.99 -8.03
CA VAL A 203 -19.87 7.51 -7.35
C VAL A 203 -18.67 7.45 -8.30
N LEU A 204 -18.50 6.31 -8.97
CA LEU A 204 -17.44 6.11 -9.96
C LEU A 204 -17.52 7.15 -11.10
N GLU A 205 -18.71 7.42 -11.63
CA GLU A 205 -18.93 8.43 -12.66
C GLU A 205 -18.56 9.84 -12.19
N LYS A 206 -18.90 10.20 -10.94
CA LYS A 206 -18.53 11.51 -10.38
C LYS A 206 -17.00 11.67 -10.37
N TRP A 207 -16.27 10.67 -9.88
CA TRP A 207 -14.81 10.67 -9.89
C TRP A 207 -14.22 10.64 -11.30
N ALA A 208 -14.79 9.84 -12.20
CA ALA A 208 -14.34 9.74 -13.59
C ALA A 208 -14.53 11.06 -14.36
N LYS A 209 -15.64 11.78 -14.11
CA LYS A 209 -15.89 13.13 -14.67
C LYS A 209 -14.85 14.14 -14.15
N ILE A 210 -14.58 14.14 -12.84
CA ILE A 210 -13.54 14.98 -12.24
C ILE A 210 -12.16 14.68 -12.87
N ALA A 211 -11.81 13.40 -13.01
CA ALA A 211 -10.55 12.99 -13.61
C ALA A 211 -10.44 13.42 -15.08
N TYR A 212 -11.50 13.20 -15.87
CA TYR A 212 -11.56 13.55 -17.29
C TYR A 212 -11.46 15.07 -17.53
N GLU A 213 -12.19 15.88 -16.77
CA GLU A 213 -12.18 17.34 -16.88
C GLU A 213 -10.78 17.93 -16.62
N ASN A 214 -10.03 17.32 -15.69
CA ASN A 214 -8.70 17.76 -15.30
C ASN A 214 -7.56 17.01 -16.01
N LYS A 215 -7.89 16.13 -16.98
CA LYS A 215 -6.92 15.33 -17.75
C LYS A 215 -6.01 14.50 -16.84
N VAL A 216 -6.59 13.89 -15.82
CA VAL A 216 -5.92 13.04 -14.82
C VAL A 216 -6.37 11.60 -15.04
N MET A 217 -5.46 10.64 -14.87
CA MET A 217 -5.81 9.22 -14.94
C MET A 217 -6.19 8.70 -13.55
N LEU A 218 -7.44 8.28 -13.38
CA LEU A 218 -7.97 7.67 -12.16
C LEU A 218 -7.66 6.17 -12.14
N TYR A 219 -7.07 5.69 -11.05
CA TYR A 219 -6.89 4.27 -10.75
C TYR A 219 -7.69 3.93 -9.49
N THR A 220 -8.55 2.92 -9.59
CA THR A 220 -9.38 2.41 -8.49
C THR A 220 -9.57 0.91 -8.64
N ASP A 221 -10.20 0.25 -7.67
CA ASP A 221 -10.36 -1.19 -7.64
C ASP A 221 -11.81 -1.61 -7.83
N PHE A 222 -12.01 -2.79 -8.40
CA PHE A 222 -13.26 -3.50 -8.30
C PHE A 222 -13.37 -4.19 -6.93
N ALA A 223 -14.56 -4.72 -6.63
CA ALA A 223 -14.83 -5.43 -5.39
C ALA A 223 -13.79 -6.53 -5.10
N ASP A 224 -13.42 -6.63 -3.83
CA ASP A 224 -12.59 -7.73 -3.32
C ASP A 224 -13.46 -8.98 -3.21
N LEU A 225 -13.15 -10.01 -3.99
CA LEU A 225 -13.95 -11.21 -4.19
C LEU A 225 -13.03 -12.42 -4.27
N ASP A 226 -13.54 -13.59 -3.87
CA ASP A 226 -12.73 -14.80 -3.77
C ASP A 226 -12.61 -15.60 -5.08
N LYS A 227 -13.48 -15.32 -6.06
CA LYS A 227 -13.58 -16.11 -7.30
C LYS A 227 -13.63 -15.24 -8.56
N PRO A 228 -13.04 -15.72 -9.67
CA PRO A 228 -13.08 -15.01 -10.94
C PRO A 228 -14.49 -14.94 -11.54
N GLU A 229 -15.30 -15.98 -11.35
CA GLU A 229 -16.69 -16.03 -11.86
C GLU A 229 -17.56 -14.93 -11.24
N ASP A 230 -17.44 -14.74 -9.92
CA ASP A 230 -18.16 -13.70 -9.17
C ASP A 230 -17.76 -12.30 -9.65
N VAL A 231 -16.47 -12.08 -9.97
CA VAL A 231 -15.99 -10.81 -10.55
C VAL A 231 -16.68 -10.55 -11.89
N VAL A 232 -16.74 -11.56 -12.75
CA VAL A 232 -17.38 -11.44 -14.08
C VAL A 232 -18.88 -11.14 -13.93
N GLU A 233 -19.58 -11.87 -13.06
CA GLU A 233 -21.02 -11.70 -12.86
C GLU A 233 -21.38 -10.32 -12.27
N LEU A 234 -20.71 -9.94 -11.19
CA LEU A 234 -20.94 -8.66 -10.51
C LEU A 234 -20.52 -7.47 -11.39
N PHE A 235 -19.40 -7.57 -12.11
CA PHE A 235 -18.99 -6.47 -12.98
C PHE A 235 -19.95 -6.32 -14.16
N SER A 236 -20.39 -7.43 -14.77
CA SER A 236 -21.34 -7.39 -15.89
C SER A 236 -22.68 -6.75 -15.51
N SER A 237 -23.14 -6.97 -14.27
CA SER A 237 -24.36 -6.35 -13.75
C SER A 237 -24.18 -4.90 -13.27
N SER A 238 -22.95 -4.49 -12.92
CA SER A 238 -22.65 -3.16 -12.40
C SER A 238 -22.73 -2.02 -13.42
N ASN A 239 -22.65 -2.34 -14.72
CA ASN A 239 -22.63 -1.36 -15.83
C ASN A 239 -21.59 -0.24 -15.66
N MET A 240 -20.44 -0.55 -15.05
CA MET A 240 -19.39 0.44 -14.77
C MET A 240 -18.60 0.88 -16.01
N ALA A 241 -18.52 0.01 -17.03
CA ALA A 241 -17.92 0.32 -18.33
C ALA A 241 -18.98 0.87 -19.30
N SER A 242 -18.68 1.99 -19.97
CA SER A 242 -19.59 2.64 -20.92
C SER A 242 -18.85 3.33 -22.07
N GLY A 243 -19.58 3.68 -23.13
CA GLY A 243 -19.04 4.39 -24.29
C GLY A 243 -18.88 5.90 -24.07
N GLU A 244 -18.98 6.37 -22.83
CA GLU A 244 -18.87 7.79 -22.50
C GLU A 244 -17.40 8.20 -22.34
N ALA A 245 -17.01 9.30 -22.99
CA ALA A 245 -15.60 9.72 -23.07
C ALA A 245 -14.90 9.84 -21.71
N PHE A 246 -15.62 10.23 -20.65
CA PHE A 246 -15.01 10.39 -19.32
C PHE A 246 -14.54 9.08 -18.68
N LYS A 247 -15.05 7.92 -19.14
CA LYS A 247 -14.58 6.60 -18.69
C LYS A 247 -13.18 6.26 -19.23
N SER A 248 -12.70 6.97 -20.26
CA SER A 248 -11.36 6.76 -20.82
C SER A 248 -10.25 7.17 -19.86
N ASN A 249 -10.54 8.07 -18.91
CA ASN A 249 -9.61 8.48 -17.86
C ASN A 249 -9.71 7.62 -16.59
N THR A 250 -10.41 6.47 -16.64
CA THR A 250 -10.59 5.59 -15.48
C THR A 250 -10.09 4.18 -15.76
N CYS A 251 -9.16 3.71 -14.93
CA CYS A 251 -8.68 2.34 -14.86
C CYS A 251 -9.24 1.66 -13.62
N MET A 252 -9.68 0.42 -13.78
CA MET A 252 -10.18 -0.39 -12.68
C MET A 252 -9.42 -1.71 -12.62
N THR A 253 -8.73 -1.93 -11.50
CA THR A 253 -8.01 -3.17 -11.22
C THR A 253 -8.92 -4.19 -10.56
N CYS A 254 -8.65 -5.47 -10.78
CA CYS A 254 -9.34 -6.57 -10.11
C CYS A 254 -8.35 -7.68 -9.75
N ASN A 255 -8.83 -8.64 -8.92
CA ASN A 255 -8.01 -9.63 -8.22
C ASN A 255 -7.02 -8.93 -7.26
N TRP A 256 -7.37 -8.89 -5.98
CA TRP A 256 -6.61 -8.14 -5.00
C TRP A 256 -5.26 -8.79 -4.69
N LEU A 257 -4.37 -8.00 -4.08
CA LEU A 257 -3.00 -8.41 -3.76
C LEU A 257 -2.97 -8.95 -2.33
N VAL A 258 -2.32 -10.09 -2.11
CA VAL A 258 -2.12 -10.60 -0.75
C VAL A 258 -0.92 -9.88 -0.14
N GLY A 259 -1.18 -8.90 0.73
CA GLY A 259 -0.14 -8.08 1.36
C GLY A 259 0.52 -8.73 2.57
N ARG A 260 -0.21 -9.65 3.24
CA ARG A 260 0.29 -10.49 4.34
C ARG A 260 -0.62 -11.71 4.48
N ALA A 261 -0.02 -12.88 4.69
CA ALA A 261 -0.77 -14.08 5.03
C ALA A 261 -1.44 -13.93 6.42
N GLY A 262 -2.65 -14.46 6.56
CA GLY A 262 -3.36 -14.52 7.83
C GLY A 262 -2.55 -15.27 8.87
N TYR A 263 -2.50 -14.74 10.09
CA TYR A 263 -1.85 -15.42 11.20
C TYR A 263 -2.70 -16.62 11.67
N GLN A 264 -2.42 -17.79 11.10
CA GLN A 264 -3.12 -19.03 11.45
C GLN A 264 -2.95 -19.39 12.93
N GLU A 265 -1.81 -19.08 13.55
CA GLU A 265 -1.55 -19.33 14.98
C GLU A 265 -2.50 -18.62 15.93
N ILE A 266 -3.09 -17.48 15.53
CA ILE A 266 -4.05 -16.70 16.34
C ILE A 266 -5.48 -16.82 15.82
N GLY A 267 -5.72 -17.64 14.80
CA GLY A 267 -7.05 -17.85 14.22
C GLY A 267 -7.52 -16.73 13.28
N GLU A 268 -6.61 -16.01 12.62
CA GLU A 268 -6.99 -15.09 11.55
C GLU A 268 -7.38 -15.92 10.30
N GLU A 269 -8.66 -15.90 9.94
CA GLU A 269 -9.20 -16.71 8.84
C GLU A 269 -8.87 -16.12 7.45
N GLU A 270 -8.76 -14.79 7.37
CA GLU A 270 -8.59 -14.07 6.11
C GLU A 270 -7.20 -13.45 5.99
N ASP A 271 -6.59 -13.63 4.82
CA ASP A 271 -5.39 -12.91 4.44
C ASP A 271 -5.64 -11.40 4.41
N LEU A 272 -4.57 -10.61 4.59
CA LEU A 272 -4.66 -9.16 4.45
C LEU A 272 -4.55 -8.80 2.97
N HIS A 273 -5.68 -8.45 2.36
CA HIS A 273 -5.71 -7.98 0.99
C HIS A 273 -5.32 -6.51 0.91
N VAL A 274 -4.64 -6.12 -0.17
CA VAL A 274 -4.23 -4.74 -0.43
C VAL A 274 -4.66 -4.35 -1.84
N SER A 275 -5.07 -3.09 -1.98
CA SER A 275 -5.55 -2.49 -3.22
C SER A 275 -4.51 -2.61 -4.35
N PRO A 276 -4.86 -3.27 -5.47
CA PRO A 276 -3.98 -3.34 -6.63
C PRO A 276 -3.80 -2.03 -7.39
N SER A 277 -4.79 -1.12 -7.35
CA SER A 277 -4.77 0.13 -8.09
C SER A 277 -3.60 1.03 -7.69
N ILE A 278 -3.29 1.11 -6.39
CA ILE A 278 -2.16 1.90 -5.88
C ILE A 278 -0.82 1.30 -6.31
N ALA A 279 -0.65 -0.02 -6.21
CA ALA A 279 0.58 -0.70 -6.59
C ALA A 279 0.84 -0.52 -8.10
N LEU A 280 -0.20 -0.68 -8.92
CA LEU A 280 -0.15 -0.44 -10.36
C LEU A 280 0.20 1.03 -10.66
N MET A 281 -0.42 1.99 -9.98
CA MET A 281 -0.11 3.41 -10.15
C MET A 281 1.37 3.71 -9.90
N GLY A 282 1.96 3.10 -8.87
CA GLY A 282 3.38 3.22 -8.59
C GLY A 282 4.24 2.84 -9.79
N LYS A 283 3.97 1.68 -10.41
CA LYS A 283 4.68 1.25 -11.64
C LYS A 283 4.40 2.15 -12.85
N VAL A 284 3.16 2.63 -12.99
CA VAL A 284 2.73 3.54 -14.05
C VAL A 284 3.43 4.90 -13.97
N TYR A 285 3.87 5.32 -12.78
CA TYR A 285 4.60 6.56 -12.55
C TYR A 285 5.96 6.57 -13.26
N THR A 286 6.71 5.46 -13.19
CA THR A 286 8.06 5.37 -13.80
C THR A 286 8.08 4.74 -15.18
N THR A 287 7.07 3.95 -15.54
CA THR A 287 6.95 3.43 -16.90
C THR A 287 6.74 4.59 -17.88
N LEU A 288 7.44 4.55 -19.02
CA LEU A 288 7.25 5.51 -20.11
C LEU A 288 5.76 5.60 -20.49
N MET A 289 5.21 6.81 -20.63
CA MET A 289 3.76 7.00 -20.77
C MET A 289 3.13 6.27 -21.97
N SER A 290 3.86 6.12 -23.07
CA SER A 290 3.41 5.37 -24.26
C SER A 290 3.45 3.86 -24.05
N GLN A 291 4.25 3.39 -23.09
CA GLN A 291 4.37 1.98 -22.75
C GLN A 291 3.29 1.58 -21.74
N VAL A 292 2.67 0.44 -22.00
CA VAL A 292 1.73 -0.17 -21.06
C VAL A 292 2.49 -0.87 -19.95
N THR A 293 2.07 -0.61 -18.71
CA THR A 293 2.47 -1.30 -17.49
C THR A 293 1.69 -2.60 -17.38
N ALA A 294 2.02 -3.55 -18.25
CA ALA A 294 1.36 -4.86 -18.31
C ALA A 294 2.34 -5.97 -18.70
N GLY A 295 2.00 -7.20 -18.31
CA GLY A 295 2.77 -8.41 -18.60
C GLY A 295 4.11 -8.47 -17.87
N LYS A 296 4.91 -9.48 -18.20
CA LYS A 296 6.11 -9.85 -17.41
C LYS A 296 7.17 -8.74 -17.34
N LYS A 297 7.35 -7.98 -18.42
CA LYS A 297 8.44 -6.99 -18.53
C LYS A 297 8.14 -5.70 -17.78
N TYR A 298 6.93 -5.15 -17.93
CA TYR A 298 6.59 -3.82 -17.41
C TYR A 298 5.48 -3.84 -16.35
N GLY A 299 4.68 -4.91 -16.28
CA GLY A 299 3.55 -5.02 -15.35
C GLY A 299 3.89 -5.65 -14.00
N GLY A 300 5.12 -6.08 -13.78
CA GLY A 300 5.53 -6.77 -12.55
C GLY A 300 5.49 -5.85 -11.33
N ILE A 301 4.70 -6.22 -10.33
CA ILE A 301 4.58 -5.55 -9.03
C ILE A 301 5.65 -6.10 -8.07
N ASN A 302 6.23 -5.22 -7.27
CA ASN A 302 7.27 -5.54 -6.29
C ASN A 302 6.67 -5.71 -4.88
N GLU A 303 7.37 -6.46 -4.01
CA GLU A 303 7.03 -6.69 -2.60
C GLU A 303 5.70 -7.44 -2.38
N ILE A 304 5.26 -8.22 -3.37
CA ILE A 304 4.04 -9.01 -3.32
C ILE A 304 4.28 -10.35 -4.01
N ASP A 305 3.92 -11.42 -3.32
CA ASP A 305 4.18 -12.79 -3.76
C ASP A 305 2.92 -13.52 -4.24
N ALA A 306 1.73 -13.01 -3.90
CA ALA A 306 0.47 -13.67 -4.20
C ALA A 306 -0.69 -12.70 -4.51
N VAL A 307 -1.68 -13.26 -5.20
CA VAL A 307 -2.99 -12.65 -5.49
C VAL A 307 -4.07 -13.55 -4.88
N VAL A 308 -5.27 -13.02 -4.63
CA VAL A 308 -6.36 -13.74 -3.94
C VAL A 308 -6.68 -15.07 -4.62
N PHE A 309 -6.82 -15.07 -5.95
CA PHE A 309 -7.08 -16.30 -6.71
C PHE A 309 -6.25 -16.37 -7.99
N PRO A 310 -5.81 -17.58 -8.40
CA PRO A 310 -5.14 -17.77 -9.67
C PRO A 310 -6.12 -17.61 -10.84
N LEU A 311 -5.64 -17.04 -11.94
CA LEU A 311 -6.44 -16.78 -13.13
C LEU A 311 -5.93 -17.60 -14.31
N LYS A 312 -6.84 -18.28 -15.01
CA LYS A 312 -6.52 -18.95 -16.28
C LYS A 312 -6.43 -17.93 -17.40
N LYS A 313 -5.69 -18.29 -18.46
CA LYS A 313 -5.58 -17.44 -19.65
C LYS A 313 -6.94 -16.99 -20.23
N SER A 314 -7.92 -17.89 -20.30
CA SER A 314 -9.26 -17.56 -20.79
C SER A 314 -9.98 -16.52 -19.93
N GLU A 315 -9.81 -16.61 -18.61
CA GLU A 315 -10.42 -15.70 -17.62
C GLU A 315 -9.75 -14.32 -17.69
N ILE A 316 -8.43 -14.27 -17.85
CA ILE A 316 -7.67 -13.02 -18.08
C ILE A 316 -8.19 -12.30 -19.33
N SER A 317 -8.31 -13.01 -20.45
CA SER A 317 -8.82 -12.43 -21.70
C SER A 317 -10.28 -11.96 -21.57
N GLN A 318 -11.10 -12.63 -20.76
CA GLN A 318 -12.47 -12.20 -20.49
C GLN A 318 -12.52 -10.92 -19.65
N LEU A 319 -11.77 -10.85 -18.55
CA LEU A 319 -11.67 -9.67 -17.70
C LEU A 319 -11.11 -8.46 -18.48
N GLU A 320 -10.11 -8.66 -19.33
CA GLU A 320 -9.59 -7.61 -20.20
C GLU A 320 -10.68 -7.08 -21.16
N LYS A 321 -11.47 -7.96 -21.79
CA LYS A 321 -12.55 -7.55 -22.70
C LYS A 321 -13.62 -6.72 -22.00
N MET A 322 -13.84 -6.96 -20.71
CA MET A 322 -14.78 -6.19 -19.88
C MET A 322 -14.24 -4.81 -19.48
N GLY A 323 -12.95 -4.54 -19.69
CA GLY A 323 -12.31 -3.26 -19.36
C GLY A 323 -11.57 -3.26 -18.01
N LEU A 324 -11.43 -4.43 -17.37
CA LEU A 324 -10.72 -4.58 -16.11
C LEU A 324 -9.21 -4.81 -16.33
N ILE A 325 -8.44 -4.52 -15.29
CA ILE A 325 -7.01 -4.82 -15.19
C ILE A 325 -6.79 -5.90 -14.12
N PRO A 326 -6.79 -7.18 -14.50
CA PRO A 326 -6.55 -8.27 -13.54
C PRO A 326 -5.08 -8.29 -13.10
N MET A 327 -4.86 -8.51 -11.81
CA MET A 327 -3.57 -8.96 -11.29
C MET A 327 -3.46 -10.48 -11.44
N VAL A 328 -2.30 -10.95 -11.88
CA VAL A 328 -2.02 -12.37 -12.10
C VAL A 328 -0.70 -12.73 -11.43
N ASN A 329 -0.61 -13.93 -10.86
CA ASN A 329 0.64 -14.47 -10.35
C ASN A 329 1.15 -15.55 -11.29
N GLU A 330 2.17 -15.23 -12.08
CA GLU A 330 2.75 -16.15 -13.05
C GLU A 330 4.27 -16.01 -13.05
N TYR A 331 4.98 -17.12 -13.27
CA TYR A 331 6.45 -17.14 -13.25
C TYR A 331 7.07 -16.66 -11.92
N GLY A 332 6.36 -16.83 -10.79
CA GLY A 332 6.82 -16.41 -9.47
C GLY A 332 6.84 -14.89 -9.28
N LYS A 333 6.06 -14.13 -10.06
CA LYS A 333 5.89 -12.70 -9.89
C LYS A 333 4.44 -12.28 -10.12
N VAL A 334 3.93 -11.43 -9.24
CA VAL A 334 2.63 -10.78 -9.45
C VAL A 334 2.76 -9.65 -10.47
N MET A 335 1.85 -9.60 -11.43
CA MET A 335 1.85 -8.58 -12.47
C MET A 335 0.45 -8.18 -12.92
N ALA A 336 0.32 -6.94 -13.38
CA ALA A 336 -0.88 -6.46 -14.06
C ALA A 336 -0.96 -7.00 -15.49
N PHE A 337 -2.14 -7.44 -15.91
CA PHE A 337 -2.35 -8.03 -17.24
C PHE A 337 -3.51 -7.37 -17.99
N SER A 338 -3.37 -6.09 -18.30
CA SER A 338 -4.25 -5.34 -19.21
C SER A 338 -3.74 -3.90 -19.34
N ALA A 339 -4.16 -3.21 -20.39
CA ALA A 339 -3.96 -1.77 -20.55
C ALA A 339 -5.29 -1.00 -20.66
N LYS A 340 -6.40 -1.65 -20.29
CA LYS A 340 -7.74 -1.14 -20.57
C LYS A 340 -8.17 -0.02 -19.64
N THR A 341 -9.07 0.80 -20.17
CA THR A 341 -9.88 1.77 -19.42
C THR A 341 -11.31 1.24 -19.35
N LEU A 342 -12.17 1.90 -18.58
CA LEU A 342 -13.60 1.59 -18.55
C LEU A 342 -14.36 2.07 -19.79
N PHE A 343 -13.69 2.73 -20.73
CA PHE A 343 -14.29 3.11 -22.00
C PHE A 343 -14.44 1.89 -22.91
N ASN A 344 -15.66 1.59 -23.36
CA ASN A 344 -15.95 0.46 -24.25
C ASN A 344 -16.53 0.87 -25.61
N GLY A 345 -16.51 2.17 -25.96
CA GLY A 345 -16.95 2.65 -27.27
C GLY A 345 -15.96 2.36 -28.41
N ASP A 346 -16.32 2.72 -29.63
CA ASP A 346 -15.60 2.31 -30.85
C ASP A 346 -14.15 2.84 -30.96
N ASN A 347 -13.82 3.93 -30.25
CA ASN A 347 -12.49 4.50 -30.29
C ASN A 347 -11.50 3.66 -29.47
N LEU A 348 -10.80 2.74 -30.15
CA LEU A 348 -9.77 1.87 -29.57
C LEU A 348 -8.67 2.62 -28.80
N GLY A 349 -8.36 3.87 -29.19
CA GLY A 349 -7.39 4.70 -28.48
C GLY A 349 -7.85 5.06 -27.07
N LEU A 350 -9.13 5.39 -26.90
CA LEU A 350 -9.72 5.72 -25.61
C LEU A 350 -9.89 4.49 -24.70
N GLN A 351 -9.90 3.29 -25.28
CA GLN A 351 -9.93 2.04 -24.52
C GLN A 351 -8.58 1.69 -23.89
N THR A 352 -7.49 2.39 -24.22
CA THR A 352 -6.13 2.06 -23.75
C THR A 352 -5.53 3.21 -22.94
N TYR A 353 -5.19 2.97 -21.67
CA TYR A 353 -4.79 4.08 -20.78
C TYR A 353 -3.47 4.74 -21.19
N SER A 354 -2.52 4.01 -21.79
CA SER A 354 -1.24 4.60 -22.22
C SER A 354 -1.46 5.64 -23.32
N VAL A 355 -2.39 5.34 -24.24
CA VAL A 355 -2.78 6.24 -25.32
C VAL A 355 -3.45 7.50 -24.76
N VAL A 356 -4.42 7.35 -23.85
CA VAL A 356 -5.09 8.48 -23.19
C VAL A 356 -4.08 9.37 -22.45
N ARG A 357 -3.16 8.76 -21.68
CA ARG A 357 -2.11 9.49 -20.96
C ARG A 357 -1.18 10.28 -21.89
N VAL A 358 -0.79 9.71 -23.03
CA VAL A 358 0.03 10.42 -24.03
C VAL A 358 -0.73 11.63 -24.60
N PHE A 359 -2.00 11.46 -24.96
CA PHE A 359 -2.82 12.56 -25.46
C PHE A 359 -3.00 13.68 -24.42
N ASP A 360 -3.30 13.32 -23.17
CA ASP A 360 -3.47 14.28 -22.08
C ASP A 360 -2.16 15.04 -21.80
N TYR A 361 -1.03 14.34 -21.81
CA TYR A 361 0.29 14.96 -21.63
C TYR A 361 0.62 15.95 -22.76
N ILE A 362 0.50 15.53 -24.02
CA ILE A 362 0.78 16.40 -25.17
C ILE A 362 -0.13 17.63 -25.16
N THR A 363 -1.42 17.45 -24.85
CA THR A 363 -2.38 18.55 -24.72
C THR A 363 -1.94 19.56 -23.65
N LYS A 364 -1.54 19.09 -22.47
CA LYS A 364 -1.04 19.96 -21.39
C LYS A 364 0.19 20.75 -21.80
N VAL A 365 1.16 20.12 -22.46
CA VAL A 365 2.39 20.79 -22.92
C VAL A 365 2.07 21.84 -23.99
N LEU A 366 1.19 21.52 -24.95
CA LEU A 366 0.77 22.47 -25.97
C LEU A 366 0.00 23.65 -25.38
N PHE A 367 -0.82 23.42 -24.35
CA PHE A 367 -1.50 24.50 -23.64
C PHE A 367 -0.53 25.42 -22.89
N ASP A 368 0.44 24.90 -22.12
CA ASP A 368 1.47 25.75 -21.49
C ASP A 368 2.24 26.57 -22.54
N PHE A 369 2.61 25.94 -23.67
CA PHE A 369 3.29 26.61 -24.76
C PHE A 369 2.46 27.74 -25.38
N LEU A 370 1.21 27.46 -25.78
CA LEU A 370 0.32 28.43 -26.42
C LEU A 370 -0.08 29.54 -25.47
N ASN A 371 -0.28 29.25 -24.18
CA ASN A 371 -0.59 30.25 -23.16
C ASN A 371 0.54 31.29 -23.02
N ARG A 372 1.80 30.87 -23.10
CA ARG A 372 2.96 31.80 -23.07
C ARG A 372 3.07 32.67 -24.31
N ARG A 373 2.47 32.25 -25.41
CA ARG A 373 2.44 32.96 -26.70
C ARG A 373 1.14 33.75 -26.91
N SER A 374 0.22 33.70 -25.96
CA SER A 374 -1.01 34.48 -26.00
C SER A 374 -0.69 35.98 -26.03
N PHE A 375 -1.56 36.77 -26.66
CA PHE A 375 -1.41 38.22 -26.89
C PHE A 375 -0.28 38.64 -27.84
N GLU A 376 0.45 37.72 -28.46
CA GLU A 376 1.31 38.05 -29.60
C GLU A 376 0.46 38.38 -30.85
N ASN A 377 0.87 39.39 -31.63
CA ASN A 377 0.17 39.75 -32.85
C ASN A 377 0.24 38.61 -33.88
N TRP A 378 -0.93 38.16 -34.34
CA TRP A 378 -1.01 37.13 -35.38
C TRP A 378 -0.56 37.69 -36.73
N SER A 379 0.46 37.07 -37.32
CA SER A 379 0.98 37.38 -38.65
C SER A 379 1.47 36.10 -39.31
N SER A 380 1.67 36.10 -40.63
CA SER A 380 2.25 34.94 -41.33
C SER A 380 3.65 34.57 -40.81
N LYS A 381 4.38 35.52 -40.22
CA LYS A 381 5.68 35.27 -39.57
C LYS A 381 5.49 34.55 -38.24
N THR A 382 4.57 35.04 -37.40
CA THR A 382 4.22 34.44 -36.10
C THR A 382 3.66 33.03 -36.28
N GLU A 383 2.76 32.83 -37.25
CA GLU A 383 2.22 31.50 -37.57
C GLU A 383 3.34 30.52 -37.95
N ARG A 384 4.26 30.93 -38.83
CA ARG A 384 5.36 30.07 -39.27
C ARG A 384 6.31 29.71 -38.12
N ASP A 385 6.61 30.67 -37.25
CA ASP A 385 7.46 30.46 -36.07
C ASP A 385 6.81 29.51 -35.05
N LEU A 386 5.55 29.77 -34.69
CA LEU A 386 4.78 28.91 -33.78
C LEU A 386 4.62 27.50 -34.34
N ARG A 387 4.28 27.38 -35.64
CA ARG A 387 4.20 26.09 -36.31
C ARG A 387 5.55 25.35 -36.26
N GLY A 388 6.65 26.06 -36.50
CA GLY A 388 8.00 25.50 -36.42
C GLY A 388 8.33 24.95 -35.03
N GLN A 389 8.01 25.70 -33.98
CA GLN A 389 8.24 25.29 -32.59
C GLN A 389 7.36 24.09 -32.19
N ILE A 390 6.08 24.08 -32.61
CA ILE A 390 5.17 22.95 -32.38
C ILE A 390 5.69 21.70 -33.10
N VAL A 391 6.10 21.82 -34.36
CA VAL A 391 6.68 20.71 -35.14
C VAL A 391 7.95 20.20 -34.47
N GLN A 392 8.86 21.08 -34.06
CA GLN A 392 10.09 20.70 -33.37
C GLN A 392 9.81 19.92 -32.07
N TYR A 393 8.82 20.36 -31.28
CA TYR A 393 8.40 19.62 -30.10
C TYR A 393 7.81 18.25 -30.45
N LEU A 394 6.86 18.20 -31.39
CA LEU A 394 6.21 16.95 -31.79
C LEU A 394 7.22 15.95 -32.40
N ASP A 395 8.19 16.42 -33.19
CA ASP A 395 9.31 15.62 -33.69
C ASP A 395 10.17 15.08 -32.54
N SER A 396 10.40 15.86 -31.48
CA SER A 396 11.19 15.42 -30.32
C SER A 396 10.54 14.28 -29.52
N VAL A 397 9.21 14.16 -29.60
CA VAL A 397 8.42 13.11 -28.95
C VAL A 397 7.95 12.02 -29.93
N GLN A 398 8.37 12.12 -31.20
CA GLN A 398 8.11 11.14 -32.25
C GLN A 398 9.28 10.16 -32.41
N GLY A 399 8.97 8.88 -32.65
CA GLY A 399 9.95 7.86 -33.04
C GLY A 399 9.90 6.60 -32.19
N ALA A 400 10.74 5.62 -32.53
CA ALA A 400 10.88 4.39 -31.76
C ALA A 400 11.26 4.72 -30.30
N ASP A 401 10.55 4.11 -29.34
CA ASP A 401 10.70 4.35 -27.90
C ASP A 401 10.33 5.78 -27.43
N ARG A 402 9.57 6.53 -28.23
CA ARG A 402 9.02 7.85 -27.84
C ARG A 402 7.51 7.77 -27.56
N LEU A 403 6.86 8.93 -27.48
CA LEU A 403 5.45 9.01 -27.07
C LEU A 403 4.48 8.69 -28.22
N ILE A 404 4.82 9.12 -29.43
CA ILE A 404 3.96 8.97 -30.61
C ILE A 404 4.73 8.36 -31.79
N GLU A 405 4.00 7.66 -32.66
CA GLU A 405 4.57 7.09 -33.88
C GLU A 405 4.74 8.18 -34.95
N LYS A 406 3.65 8.95 -35.17
CA LYS A 406 3.56 9.99 -36.21
C LYS A 406 2.57 11.08 -35.81
N PHE A 407 2.73 12.28 -36.38
CA PHE A 407 1.75 13.35 -36.29
C PHE A 407 1.58 14.09 -37.62
N LYS A 408 0.47 14.82 -37.74
CA LYS A 408 0.20 15.75 -38.83
C LYS A 408 -0.64 16.91 -38.33
N ILE A 409 -0.16 18.13 -38.52
CA ILE A 409 -0.97 19.34 -38.27
C ILE A 409 -1.93 19.50 -39.45
N ILE A 410 -3.24 19.32 -39.21
CA ILE A 410 -4.30 19.45 -40.21
C ILE A 410 -4.60 20.93 -40.44
N ARG A 411 -4.75 21.67 -39.34
CA ARG A 411 -5.17 23.07 -39.36
C ARG A 411 -4.35 23.86 -38.35
N PHE A 412 -3.84 25.01 -38.78
CA PHE A 412 -3.27 25.99 -37.86
C PHE A 412 -3.47 27.38 -38.45
N GLU A 413 -4.60 28.01 -38.14
CA GLU A 413 -5.02 29.26 -38.76
C GLU A 413 -5.92 30.10 -37.83
N GLN A 414 -5.96 31.40 -38.07
CA GLN A 414 -6.84 32.33 -37.37
C GLN A 414 -8.28 32.20 -37.88
N ASP A 415 -9.26 32.29 -36.97
CA ASP A 415 -10.67 32.30 -37.33
C ASP A 415 -11.00 33.58 -38.14
N GLN A 416 -11.66 33.39 -39.28
CA GLN A 416 -12.04 34.47 -40.18
C GLN A 416 -13.11 35.39 -39.58
N LYS A 417 -13.95 34.87 -38.67
CA LYS A 417 -15.04 35.63 -38.03
C LYS A 417 -14.60 36.27 -36.70
N GLN A 418 -13.75 35.58 -35.93
CA GLN A 418 -13.24 36.05 -34.65
C GLN A 418 -11.71 36.03 -34.67
N LYS A 419 -11.06 37.15 -35.01
CA LYS A 419 -9.60 37.22 -35.20
C LYS A 419 -8.80 36.85 -33.93
N ASP A 420 -9.41 36.97 -32.77
CA ASP A 420 -8.85 36.61 -31.47
C ASP A 420 -8.85 35.09 -31.20
N ARG A 421 -9.39 34.27 -32.10
CA ARG A 421 -9.39 32.81 -32.03
C ARG A 421 -8.47 32.19 -33.09
N ILE A 422 -7.66 31.22 -32.67
CA ILE A 422 -6.78 30.44 -33.54
C ILE A 422 -7.16 28.97 -33.41
N TYR A 423 -7.35 28.30 -34.54
CA TYR A 423 -7.59 26.86 -34.59
C TYR A 423 -6.25 26.12 -34.71
N LEU A 424 -6.06 25.08 -33.90
CA LEU A 424 -4.93 24.15 -34.02
C LEU A 424 -5.49 22.73 -33.97
N ASP A 425 -5.51 22.06 -35.12
CA ASP A 425 -5.95 20.68 -35.25
C ASP A 425 -4.74 19.80 -35.57
N ILE A 426 -4.43 18.87 -34.66
CA ILE A 426 -3.31 17.94 -34.80
C ILE A 426 -3.87 16.52 -34.81
N HIS A 427 -3.55 15.78 -35.86
CA HIS A 427 -3.75 14.34 -35.91
C HIS A 427 -2.49 13.64 -35.41
N MET A 428 -2.61 12.73 -34.44
CA MET A 428 -1.49 11.97 -33.89
C MET A 428 -1.82 10.49 -33.88
N THR A 429 -0.83 9.67 -34.23
CA THR A 429 -0.91 8.21 -34.19
C THR A 429 -0.09 7.72 -32.99
N PRO A 430 -0.73 7.18 -31.94
CA PRO A 430 -0.05 6.67 -30.77
C PRO A 430 0.50 5.26 -31.01
N PHE A 431 1.38 4.81 -30.13
CA PHE A 431 1.79 3.41 -30.09
C PHE A 431 0.69 2.54 -29.48
N PHE A 432 0.36 1.44 -30.17
CA PHE A 432 -0.49 0.40 -29.62
C PHE A 432 0.36 -0.80 -29.17
N PRO A 433 0.10 -1.37 -27.98
CA PRO A 433 0.79 -2.57 -27.54
C PRO A 433 0.36 -3.77 -28.40
N ALA A 434 1.32 -4.62 -28.77
CA ALA A 434 1.00 -5.92 -29.39
C ALA A 434 0.32 -6.83 -28.35
N LYS A 435 -0.81 -7.44 -28.74
CA LYS A 435 -1.64 -8.26 -27.83
C LYS A 435 -1.51 -9.76 -28.07
N SER A 436 -1.41 -10.17 -29.33
CA SER A 436 -1.34 -11.57 -29.73
C SER A 436 -0.24 -11.77 -30.76
N PHE A 437 0.40 -12.94 -30.69
CA PHE A 437 1.31 -13.41 -31.73
C PHE A 437 0.59 -14.49 -32.53
N VAL A 438 0.50 -14.30 -33.84
CA VAL A 438 -0.02 -15.35 -34.74
C VAL A 438 1.19 -16.13 -35.24
N ILE A 439 1.27 -17.40 -34.87
CA ILE A 439 2.32 -18.30 -35.34
C ILE A 439 1.74 -19.12 -36.49
N LYS A 440 2.33 -18.95 -37.68
CA LYS A 440 2.06 -19.81 -38.84
C LYS A 440 3.23 -20.78 -38.98
N LEU A 441 2.93 -22.07 -38.96
CA LEU A 441 3.91 -23.13 -39.21
C LEU A 441 3.55 -23.79 -40.53
N ASP A 442 4.37 -23.54 -41.55
CA ASP A 442 4.22 -24.16 -42.87
C ASP A 442 5.19 -25.34 -42.98
N GLY A 443 4.65 -26.55 -43.14
CA GLY A 443 5.42 -27.77 -43.37
C GLY A 443 5.32 -28.22 -44.82
N THR A 444 6.46 -28.36 -45.51
CA THR A 444 6.53 -29.05 -46.79
C THR A 444 7.03 -30.48 -46.57
N LYS A 445 6.28 -31.46 -47.08
CA LYS A 445 6.80 -32.83 -47.25
C LYS A 445 7.26 -32.95 -48.70
N GLY A 446 8.46 -33.49 -48.91
CA GLY A 446 9.07 -33.62 -50.24
C GLY A 446 8.14 -34.24 -51.28
N ASP A 447 8.23 -33.71 -52.50
CA ASP A 447 7.61 -34.15 -53.76
C ASP A 447 6.20 -34.76 -53.65
N ASP A 448 5.22 -33.94 -53.26
CA ASP A 448 3.96 -33.72 -53.99
C ASP A 448 2.92 -33.01 -53.09
N GLY A 449 2.84 -31.69 -53.25
CA GLY A 449 1.58 -30.97 -53.41
C GLY A 449 0.48 -31.05 -52.34
N THR A 450 0.77 -31.08 -51.03
CA THR A 450 -0.25 -30.73 -50.03
C THR A 450 0.29 -29.74 -48.99
N ASN A 451 -0.14 -28.49 -49.07
CA ASN A 451 0.13 -27.47 -48.06
C ASN A 451 -0.79 -27.68 -46.87
N TRP A 452 -0.21 -28.03 -45.71
CA TRP A 452 -0.93 -28.08 -44.45
C TRP A 452 -0.77 -26.73 -43.75
N ASN A 453 -1.75 -25.84 -43.89
CA ASN A 453 -1.78 -24.58 -43.17
C ASN A 453 -2.40 -24.81 -41.78
N THR A 454 -1.57 -24.80 -40.75
CA THR A 454 -2.08 -24.76 -39.36
C THR A 454 -1.91 -23.34 -38.83
N ASN A 455 -3.02 -22.62 -38.70
CA ASN A 455 -3.04 -21.30 -38.06
C ASN A 455 -3.29 -21.48 -36.56
N TYR A 456 -2.30 -21.12 -35.73
CA TYR A 456 -2.51 -20.97 -34.29
C TYR A 456 -2.70 -19.47 -34.00
N GLU A 457 -3.96 -19.08 -33.76
CA GLU A 457 -4.28 -17.75 -33.21
C GLU A 457 -4.25 -17.83 -31.68
N GLN A 458 -3.25 -17.18 -31.08
CA GLN A 458 -3.15 -17.09 -29.63
C GLN A 458 -3.80 -15.77 -29.19
N ALA A 459 -5.13 -15.79 -29.01
CA ALA A 459 -5.91 -14.65 -28.50
C ALA A 459 -5.53 -14.24 -27.07
#